data_AF-Q3BF17-F1
#
_entry.id   AF-Q3BF17-F1
#
_cell.length_a   1.000
_cell.length_b   1.000
_cell.length_c   1.000
_cell.angle_alpha   90.00
_cell.angle_beta   90.00
_cell.angle_gamma   90.00
#
_symmetry.space_group_name_H-M   'P 1'
#
loop_
_entity.id
_entity.type
_entity.pdbx_description
1 polymer ?
#
loop_
_entity_poly.entity_id
_entity_poly.type
_entity_poly.pdbx_seq_one_letter_code
_entity_poly.pdbx_strand_id
1 'polypeptide(L)'
;DIGDIIRGKDLFIGYNEKDKEEKKQLQDSLKNIFGKIYEGLTTTNGRSESSASALQERYKDGSGNYSQLREDWWALNRDQVWEAITCEAGGNTYFRGTCSEEPLSKQKCSCPNAGVPTYFDYVPQYLR
;
A
#
# COMPACT_ATOMS: atom_id res chain seq x y z
N ASP A 1 -1.49 6.94 6.60
CA ASP A 1 -0.51 6.16 7.38
C ASP A 1 -0.39 4.69 7.00
N ILE A 2 -1.49 3.92 6.91
CA ILE A 2 -1.43 2.49 6.53
C ILE A 2 -0.57 2.25 5.28
N GLY A 3 -0.75 3.06 4.23
CA GLY A 3 0.08 2.97 3.02
C GLY A 3 1.57 3.16 3.28
N ASP A 4 1.99 4.04 4.18
CA ASP A 4 3.40 4.21 4.54
C ASP A 4 3.94 3.04 5.36
N ILE A 5 3.13 2.44 6.22
CA ILE A 5 3.51 1.23 6.96
C ILE A 5 3.79 0.08 5.99
N ILE A 6 2.86 -0.16 5.04
CA ILE A 6 3.02 -1.20 4.01
C ILE A 6 4.26 -0.95 3.15
N ARG A 7 4.48 0.30 2.72
CA ARG A 7 5.61 0.71 1.89
C ARG A 7 6.93 0.85 2.61
N GLY A 8 6.96 0.73 3.95
CA GLY A 8 8.17 0.91 4.76
C GLY A 8 8.65 2.37 4.84
N LYS A 9 7.74 3.34 4.64
CA LYS A 9 7.98 4.79 4.70
C LYS A 9 7.50 5.44 6.00
N ASP A 10 6.89 4.67 6.90
CA ASP A 10 6.35 5.18 8.15
C ASP A 10 7.44 5.61 9.15
N LEU A 11 7.44 6.90 9.49
CA LEU A 11 8.38 7.61 10.34
C LEU A 11 8.19 7.33 11.84
N PHE A 12 7.15 6.61 12.27
CA PHE A 12 6.72 6.60 13.66
C PHE A 12 7.74 6.18 14.75
N ILE A 13 8.85 5.48 14.57
CA ILE A 13 9.78 5.03 15.66
C ILE A 13 9.28 4.43 17.03
N GLY A 14 8.06 4.61 17.54
CA GLY A 14 7.58 4.11 18.85
C GLY A 14 7.75 5.09 20.04
N TYR A 15 6.77 5.15 20.96
CA TYR A 15 6.85 6.02 22.15
C TYR A 15 7.69 5.42 23.28
N ASN A 16 7.76 4.10 23.35
CA ASN A 16 8.50 3.35 24.37
C ASN A 16 9.18 2.12 23.73
N GLU A 17 9.85 1.30 24.54
CA GLU A 17 10.56 0.10 24.06
C GLU A 17 9.61 -0.96 23.48
N LYS A 18 8.43 -1.15 24.08
CA LYS A 18 7.41 -2.07 23.60
C LYS A 18 6.90 -1.68 22.20
N ASP A 19 6.55 -0.40 22.00
CA ASP A 19 6.09 0.08 20.70
C ASP A 19 7.16 -0.09 19.60
N LYS A 20 8.43 0.10 19.96
CA LYS A 20 9.58 -0.11 19.05
C LYS A 20 9.70 -1.56 18.63
N GLU A 21 9.56 -2.49 19.57
CA GLU A 21 9.60 -3.92 19.32
C GLU A 21 8.42 -4.37 18.45
N GLU A 22 7.21 -3.95 18.77
CA GLU A 22 6.00 -4.28 18.00
C GLU A 22 6.09 -3.73 16.56
N LYS A 23 6.54 -2.48 16.39
CA LYS A 23 6.77 -1.90 15.07
C LYS A 23 7.82 -2.68 14.28
N LYS A 24 8.91 -3.10 14.93
CA LYS A 24 9.95 -3.92 14.29
C LYS A 24 9.38 -5.27 13.85
N GLN A 25 8.64 -5.97 14.71
CA GLN A 25 7.99 -7.24 14.39
C GLN A 25 7.03 -7.12 13.20
N LEU A 26 6.25 -6.03 13.15
CA LEU A 26 5.37 -5.74 12.03
C LEU A 26 6.15 -5.54 10.72
N GLN A 27 7.21 -4.73 10.75
CA GLN A 27 8.03 -4.46 9.55
C GLN A 27 8.78 -5.72 9.08
N ASP A 28 9.27 -6.54 9.99
CA ASP A 28 9.92 -7.82 9.67
C ASP A 28 8.92 -8.82 9.07
N SER A 29 7.69 -8.86 9.59
CA SER A 29 6.61 -9.66 9.01
C SER A 29 6.26 -9.21 7.58
N LEU A 30 6.19 -7.91 7.34
CA LEU A 30 5.99 -7.36 5.99
C LEU A 30 7.14 -7.72 5.06
N LYS A 31 8.41 -7.63 5.51
CA LYS A 31 9.57 -8.05 4.70
C LYS A 31 9.47 -9.52 4.31
N ASN A 32 9.10 -10.38 5.26
CA ASN A 32 8.93 -11.81 5.00
C ASN A 32 7.80 -12.09 3.99
N ILE A 33 6.66 -11.40 4.10
CA ILE A 33 5.54 -11.53 3.15
C ILE A 33 5.98 -11.09 1.75
N PHE A 34 6.58 -9.91 1.63
CA PHE A 34 7.03 -9.40 0.33
C PHE A 34 8.18 -10.21 -0.27
N GLY A 35 9.02 -10.84 0.56
CA GLY A 35 10.01 -11.80 0.10
C GLY A 35 9.39 -13.03 -0.55
N LYS A 36 8.34 -13.60 0.05
CA LYS A 36 7.58 -14.70 -0.55
C LYS A 36 6.86 -14.29 -1.84
N ILE A 37 6.30 -13.08 -1.88
CA ILE A 37 5.68 -12.53 -3.11
C ILE A 37 6.74 -12.39 -4.21
N TYR A 38 7.90 -11.80 -3.88
CA TYR A 38 9.01 -11.65 -4.82
C TYR A 38 9.47 -13.01 -5.37
N GLU A 39 9.70 -14.00 -4.52
CA GLU A 39 10.06 -15.36 -4.92
C GLU A 39 9.00 -15.97 -5.85
N GLY A 40 7.71 -15.88 -5.51
CA GLY A 40 6.61 -16.36 -6.34
C GLY A 40 6.48 -15.65 -7.69
N LEU A 41 6.85 -14.37 -7.77
CA LEU A 41 6.86 -13.58 -9.02
C LEU A 41 8.05 -13.92 -9.91
N THR A 42 9.20 -14.21 -9.30
CA THR A 42 10.48 -14.39 -9.98
C THR A 42 10.83 -15.84 -10.30
N THR A 43 10.01 -16.78 -9.83
CA THR A 43 10.09 -18.19 -10.20
C THR A 43 9.31 -18.46 -11.50
N THR A 44 9.79 -19.38 -12.33
CA THR A 44 9.14 -19.84 -13.56
C THR A 44 7.95 -20.78 -13.27
N ASN A 45 6.96 -20.30 -12.51
CA ASN A 45 5.73 -21.03 -12.21
C ASN A 45 4.73 -20.92 -13.39
N GLY A 46 5.07 -21.51 -14.54
CA GLY A 46 4.28 -21.41 -15.77
C GLY A 46 4.47 -20.09 -16.55
N ARG A 47 5.41 -19.25 -16.12
CA ARG A 47 5.86 -18.04 -16.83
C ARG A 47 7.10 -18.34 -17.68
N SER A 48 7.29 -17.60 -18.78
CA SER A 48 8.52 -17.68 -19.57
C SER A 48 9.72 -17.20 -18.75
N GLU A 49 10.89 -17.81 -18.97
CA GLU A 49 12.15 -17.39 -18.34
C GLU A 49 12.44 -15.89 -18.54
N SER A 50 12.11 -15.36 -19.72
CA SER A 50 12.26 -13.93 -20.03
C SER A 50 11.42 -13.03 -19.12
N SER A 51 10.19 -13.43 -18.80
CA SER A 51 9.30 -12.66 -17.92
C SER A 51 9.71 -12.75 -16.46
N ALA A 52 10.17 -13.93 -16.00
CA ALA A 52 10.71 -14.10 -14.66
C ALA A 52 11.96 -13.25 -14.44
N SER A 53 12.88 -13.26 -15.42
CA SER A 53 14.11 -12.45 -15.38
C SER A 53 13.81 -10.95 -15.40
N ALA A 54 12.83 -10.51 -16.18
CA ALA A 54 12.41 -9.10 -16.19
C ALA A 54 11.85 -8.64 -14.84
N LEU A 55 11.09 -9.51 -14.14
CA LEU A 55 10.57 -9.22 -12.80
C LEU A 55 11.68 -9.22 -11.74
N GLN A 56 12.66 -10.12 -11.85
CA GLN A 56 13.85 -10.12 -10.99
C GLN A 56 14.60 -8.81 -11.11
N GLU A 57 14.86 -8.35 -12.34
CA GLU A 57 15.57 -7.09 -12.56
C GLU A 57 14.75 -5.88 -12.11
N ARG A 58 13.45 -5.84 -12.41
CA ARG A 58 12.55 -4.74 -12.01
C ARG A 58 12.45 -4.58 -10.49
N TYR A 59 12.45 -5.67 -9.74
CA TYR A 59 12.27 -5.65 -8.28
C TYR A 59 13.53 -6.04 -7.51
N LYS A 60 14.70 -5.98 -8.17
CA LYS A 60 15.97 -6.30 -7.57
C LYS A 60 16.25 -5.34 -6.42
N ASP A 61 16.21 -5.86 -5.19
CA ASP A 61 16.46 -5.08 -4.00
C ASP A 61 17.49 -5.78 -3.10
N GLY A 62 18.71 -5.23 -3.08
CA GLY A 62 19.80 -5.73 -2.23
C GLY A 62 19.58 -5.49 -0.74
N SER A 63 18.61 -4.66 -0.35
CA SER A 63 18.28 -4.38 1.05
C SER A 63 17.30 -5.38 1.66
N GLY A 64 16.65 -6.22 0.84
CA GLY A 64 15.57 -7.10 1.28
C GLY A 64 14.31 -6.36 1.75
N ASN A 65 14.20 -5.06 1.46
CA ASN A 65 13.02 -4.27 1.81
C ASN A 65 11.89 -4.40 0.78
N TYR A 66 12.22 -4.78 -0.46
CA TYR A 66 11.32 -4.88 -1.60
C TYR A 66 10.61 -3.55 -1.89
N SER A 67 11.32 -2.44 -1.77
CA SER A 67 10.70 -1.09 -1.73
C SER A 67 9.84 -0.81 -2.97
N GLN A 68 10.35 -1.10 -4.16
CA GLN A 68 9.60 -0.90 -5.41
C GLN A 68 8.39 -1.84 -5.53
N LEU A 69 8.53 -3.10 -5.10
CA LEU A 69 7.42 -4.06 -5.10
C LEU A 69 6.30 -3.64 -4.14
N ARG A 70 6.66 -3.08 -2.97
CA ARG A 70 5.68 -2.58 -2.00
C ARG A 70 4.93 -1.35 -2.50
N GLU A 71 5.62 -0.43 -3.18
CA GLU A 71 5.01 0.73 -3.84
C GLU A 71 3.99 0.30 -4.89
N ASP A 72 4.39 -0.61 -5.79
CA ASP A 72 3.52 -1.11 -6.85
C ASP A 72 2.34 -1.90 -6.28
N TRP A 73 2.57 -2.70 -5.24
CA TRP A 73 1.50 -3.42 -4.56
C TRP A 73 0.50 -2.44 -3.93
N TRP A 74 0.96 -1.38 -3.27
CA TRP A 74 0.07 -0.36 -2.72
C TRP A 74 -0.72 0.34 -3.83
N ALA A 75 -0.06 0.77 -4.90
CA ALA A 75 -0.71 1.43 -6.02
C ALA A 75 -1.81 0.57 -6.67
N LEU A 76 -1.60 -0.75 -6.76
CA LEU A 76 -2.56 -1.69 -7.34
C LEU A 76 -3.74 -2.03 -6.41
N ASN A 77 -3.53 -2.03 -5.09
CA ASN A 77 -4.51 -2.54 -4.12
C ASN A 77 -5.16 -1.44 -3.26
N ARG A 78 -4.72 -0.18 -3.36
CA ARG A 78 -5.23 0.93 -2.52
C ARG A 78 -6.74 1.10 -2.58
N ASP A 79 -7.36 0.83 -3.73
CA ASP A 79 -8.82 0.98 -3.90
C ASP A 79 -9.58 -0.06 -3.05
N GLN A 80 -9.12 -1.31 -3.02
CA GLN A 80 -9.70 -2.36 -2.18
C GLN A 80 -9.45 -2.08 -0.70
N VAL A 81 -8.27 -1.56 -0.35
CA VAL A 81 -7.97 -1.15 1.03
C VAL A 81 -8.89 -0.02 1.47
N TRP A 82 -9.15 0.96 0.61
CA TRP A 82 -10.09 2.05 0.90
C TRP A 82 -11.52 1.57 1.06
N GLU A 83 -11.99 0.67 0.19
CA GLU A 83 -13.30 0.03 0.31
C GLU A 83 -13.45 -0.66 1.68
N ALA A 84 -12.42 -1.39 2.12
CA ALA A 84 -12.42 -2.03 3.44
C ALA A 84 -12.46 -1.01 4.60
N ILE A 85 -11.64 0.06 4.54
CA ILE A 85 -11.60 1.11 5.58
C ILE A 85 -12.95 1.83 5.70
N THR A 86 -13.62 2.03 4.57
CA THR A 86 -14.87 2.79 4.49
C THR A 86 -16.12 1.93 4.61
N CYS A 87 -16.00 0.61 4.81
CA CYS A 87 -17.12 -0.33 4.81
C CYS A 87 -18.27 0.11 5.73
N GLU A 88 -17.95 0.67 6.90
CA GLU A 88 -18.89 1.14 7.92
C GLU A 88 -19.08 2.67 7.96
N ALA A 89 -18.56 3.40 6.96
CA ALA A 89 -18.67 4.87 6.89
C ALA A 89 -20.07 5.30 6.37
N GLY A 90 -21.12 4.98 7.12
CA GLY A 90 -22.52 5.19 6.76
C GLY A 90 -22.86 6.63 6.35
N GLY A 91 -23.26 6.83 5.09
CA GLY A 91 -23.73 8.12 4.57
C GLY A 91 -22.69 9.25 4.48
N ASN A 92 -21.46 9.02 4.96
CA ASN A 92 -20.41 10.03 5.01
C ASN A 92 -19.84 10.33 3.62
N THR A 93 -19.34 11.56 3.49
CA THR A 93 -18.71 12.09 2.27
C THR A 93 -17.29 12.53 2.59
N TYR A 94 -16.38 12.34 1.63
CA TYR A 94 -15.07 12.95 1.69
C TYR A 94 -15.19 14.42 1.31
N PHE A 95 -14.67 15.31 2.16
CA PHE A 95 -14.92 16.74 2.08
C PHE A 95 -14.22 17.46 0.90
N ARG A 96 -13.24 16.82 0.25
CA ARG A 96 -12.57 17.39 -0.94
C ARG A 96 -13.21 16.86 -2.20
N GLY A 97 -13.47 17.77 -3.14
CA GLY A 97 -14.03 17.47 -4.44
C GLY A 97 -13.03 16.88 -5.42
N THR A 98 -12.53 15.67 -5.17
CA THR A 98 -11.47 15.05 -5.98
C THR A 98 -11.95 13.93 -6.88
N CYS A 99 -13.22 13.51 -6.81
CA CYS A 99 -13.76 12.58 -7.78
C CYS A 99 -13.97 13.28 -9.13
N SER A 100 -13.72 12.56 -10.22
CA SER A 100 -13.84 13.08 -11.58
C SER A 100 -15.29 13.37 -12.02
N GLU A 101 -16.28 12.95 -11.22
CA GLU A 101 -17.71 13.05 -11.52
C GLU A 101 -18.50 13.55 -10.30
N GLU A 102 -19.54 14.34 -10.55
CA GLU A 102 -20.55 14.69 -9.54
C GLU A 102 -21.52 13.51 -9.34
N PRO A 103 -21.82 13.11 -8.09
CA PRO A 103 -21.39 13.75 -6.86
C PRO A 103 -19.97 13.37 -6.43
N LEU A 104 -19.24 14.38 -5.94
CA LEU A 104 -17.79 14.35 -5.66
C LEU A 104 -17.32 13.35 -4.59
N SER A 105 -18.23 12.75 -3.82
CA SER A 105 -18.12 11.46 -3.12
C SER A 105 -19.43 11.25 -2.35
N LYS A 106 -20.04 10.06 -2.39
CA LYS A 106 -21.28 9.76 -1.67
C LYS A 106 -21.27 8.34 -1.14
N GLN A 107 -21.84 8.15 0.05
CA GLN A 107 -22.02 6.87 0.74
C GLN A 107 -20.68 6.12 0.91
N LYS A 108 -20.22 5.94 2.16
CA LYS A 108 -18.95 5.26 2.43
C LYS A 108 -17.74 6.00 1.85
N CYS A 109 -17.78 7.34 1.78
CA CYS A 109 -16.62 8.16 1.42
C CYS A 109 -15.92 7.70 0.12
N SER A 110 -16.65 7.22 -0.89
CA SER A 110 -16.10 6.73 -2.15
C SER A 110 -16.60 7.56 -3.34
N CYS A 111 -15.82 7.54 -4.43
CA CYS A 111 -16.27 8.10 -5.71
C CYS A 111 -17.36 7.20 -6.34
N PRO A 112 -18.22 7.76 -7.21
CA PRO A 112 -19.24 6.98 -7.93
C PRO A 112 -18.68 5.79 -8.71
N ASN A 113 -17.45 5.90 -9.23
CA ASN A 113 -16.72 4.84 -9.93
C ASN A 113 -15.93 3.90 -9.00
N ALA A 114 -16.27 3.85 -7.71
CA ALA A 114 -15.52 3.15 -6.65
C ALA A 114 -14.07 3.63 -6.45
N GLY A 115 -13.69 4.77 -7.03
CA GLY A 115 -12.36 5.37 -6.84
C GLY A 115 -12.16 5.94 -5.44
N VAL A 116 -10.89 6.01 -5.03
CA VAL A 116 -10.45 6.63 -3.77
C VAL A 116 -10.42 8.15 -3.92
N PRO A 117 -11.21 8.92 -3.16
CA PRO A 117 -11.28 10.37 -3.26
C PRO A 117 -10.12 11.06 -2.52
N THR A 118 -8.98 10.42 -2.31
CA THR A 118 -7.85 11.04 -1.62
C THR A 118 -6.53 10.61 -2.23
N TYR A 119 -5.55 11.49 -2.14
CA TYR A 119 -4.16 11.25 -2.52
C TYR A 119 -3.21 11.47 -1.33
N PHE A 120 -3.72 11.50 -0.10
CA PHE A 120 -2.87 11.65 1.08
C PHE A 120 -1.84 10.54 1.21
N ASP A 121 -2.11 9.35 0.68
CA ASP A 121 -1.15 8.27 0.56
C ASP A 121 0.00 8.57 -0.42
N TYR A 122 -0.04 9.64 -1.20
CA TYR A 122 1.07 10.13 -2.02
C TYR A 122 1.70 11.43 -1.50
N VAL A 123 1.24 11.93 -0.34
CA VAL A 123 1.85 13.07 0.35
C VAL A 123 2.87 12.57 1.38
N PRO A 124 4.10 13.13 1.43
CA PRO A 124 5.09 12.77 2.45
C PRO A 124 4.51 12.85 3.87
N GLN A 125 4.75 11.84 4.71
CA GLN A 125 4.12 11.75 6.04
C GLN A 125 4.27 13.00 6.90
N TYR A 126 5.44 13.63 6.85
CA TYR A 126 5.72 14.84 7.62
C TYR A 126 4.80 16.03 7.26
N LEU A 127 4.25 16.05 6.04
CA LEU A 127 3.40 17.12 5.52
C LEU A 127 1.89 16.79 5.61
N ARG A 128 1.52 15.61 6.12
CA ARG A 128 0.12 15.16 6.16
C ARG A 128 -0.68 15.79 7.29
#